data_AF-A0A5Q8CQV1-F1
#
_entry.id   AF-A0A5Q8CQV1-F1
#
_cell.length_a   1.000
_cell.length_b   1.000
_cell.length_c   1.000
_cell.angle_alpha   90.00
_cell.angle_beta   90.00
_cell.angle_gamma   90.00
#
_symmetry.space_group_name_H-M   'P 1'
#
loop_
_entity.id
_entity.type
_entity.pdbx_description
1 polymer ?
#
loop_
_entity_poly.entity_id
_entity_poly.type
_entity_poly.pdbx_seq_one_letter_code
_entity_poly.pdbx_strand_id
1 'polypeptide(L)'
;MTPVQRDLARHALGLDGRRKESYRNHFVTGEGSTDHPHWLVMVEAGYGTRRSGSILTGGDDFFRLTRAGADLALDPGESLNTVEFSPVQPRKDTTA
;
A
#
# COMPACT_ATOMS: atom_id res chain seq x y z
N MET A 1 -1.93 12.85 -0.33
CA MET A 1 -1.34 11.97 -1.36
C MET A 1 -1.12 12.78 -2.62
N THR A 2 0.07 12.73 -3.21
CA THR A 2 0.38 13.39 -4.50
C THR A 2 -0.07 12.52 -5.69
N PRO A 3 -0.12 13.06 -6.93
CA PRO A 3 -0.45 12.25 -8.11
C PRO A 3 0.48 11.03 -8.29
N VAL A 4 1.80 11.21 -8.14
CA VAL A 4 2.78 10.12 -8.24
C VAL A 4 2.53 9.05 -7.16
N GLN A 5 2.29 9.47 -5.91
CA GLN A 5 1.96 8.54 -4.83
C GLN A 5 0.66 7.78 -5.10
N ARG A 6 -0.33 8.45 -5.68
CA ARG A 6 -1.59 7.82 -6.07
C ARG A 6 -1.36 6.77 -7.15
N ASP A 7 -0.53 7.04 -8.16
CA ASP A 7 -0.23 6.06 -9.21
C ASP A 7 0.49 4.83 -8.65
N LEU A 8 1.42 5.03 -7.71
CA LEU A 8 2.07 3.93 -6.98
C LEU A 8 1.07 3.14 -6.13
N ALA A 9 0.15 3.82 -5.44
CA ALA A 9 -0.90 3.20 -4.65
C ALA A 9 -1.84 2.36 -5.54
N ARG A 10 -2.26 2.89 -6.69
CA ARG A 10 -3.06 2.17 -7.70
C ARG A 10 -2.32 0.94 -8.20
N HIS A 11 -1.02 1.07 -8.48
CA HIS A 11 -0.18 -0.07 -8.86
C HIS A 11 -0.18 -1.15 -7.76
N ALA A 12 0.05 -0.78 -6.51
CA ALA A 12 0.07 -1.73 -5.38
C ALA A 12 -1.26 -2.44 -5.16
N LEU A 13 -2.39 -1.81 -5.52
CA LEU A 13 -3.74 -2.39 -5.48
C LEU A 13 -4.07 -3.27 -6.70
N GLY A 14 -3.28 -3.17 -7.77
CA GLY A 14 -3.60 -3.82 -9.05
C GLY A 14 -4.74 -3.14 -9.80
N LEU A 15 -4.96 -1.84 -9.57
CA LEU A 15 -5.96 -1.03 -10.28
C LEU A 15 -5.32 -0.44 -11.53
N ASP A 16 -5.54 -1.10 -12.67
CA ASP A 16 -4.97 -0.77 -13.99
C ASP A 16 -6.02 -0.21 -14.97
N GLY A 17 -7.23 0.08 -14.48
CA GLY A 17 -8.38 0.52 -15.27
C GLY A 17 -9.12 -0.61 -16.00
N ARG A 18 -8.64 -1.87 -15.95
CA ARG A 18 -9.34 -3.04 -16.52
C ARG A 18 -10.25 -3.70 -15.49
N ARG A 19 -9.80 -3.74 -14.22
CA ARG A 19 -10.60 -4.20 -13.09
C ARG A 19 -11.12 -3.02 -12.28
N LYS A 20 -12.34 -3.16 -11.78
CA LYS A 20 -12.94 -2.19 -10.85
C LYS A 20 -12.79 -2.60 -9.39
N GLU A 21 -12.08 -3.69 -9.10
CA GLU A 21 -11.82 -4.13 -7.73
C GLU A 21 -10.33 -4.40 -7.58
N SER A 22 -9.71 -3.90 -6.50
CA SER A 22 -8.33 -4.27 -6.15
C SER A 22 -8.23 -5.78 -5.99
N TYR A 23 -7.11 -6.42 -6.32
CA TYR A 23 -6.92 -7.86 -6.09
C TYR A 23 -5.65 -8.20 -5.30
N ARG A 24 -4.90 -7.18 -4.89
CA ARG A 24 -3.68 -7.27 -4.10
C ARG A 24 -3.52 -6.02 -3.25
N ASN A 25 -2.61 -6.04 -2.28
CA ASN A 25 -2.12 -4.84 -1.61
C ASN A 25 -0.65 -5.03 -1.19
N HIS A 26 0.28 -4.91 -2.12
CA HIS A 26 1.71 -4.91 -1.81
C HIS A 26 2.55 -4.19 -2.86
N PHE A 27 3.66 -3.63 -2.41
CA PHE A 27 4.70 -3.06 -3.24
C PHE A 27 6.07 -3.35 -2.63
N VAL A 28 7.05 -3.75 -3.43
CA VAL A 28 8.42 -4.01 -2.97
C VAL A 28 9.36 -3.06 -3.69
N THR A 29 10.15 -2.31 -2.92
CA THR A 29 11.13 -1.35 -3.45
C THR A 29 12.15 -0.98 -2.38
N GLY A 30 13.35 -0.58 -2.79
CA GLY A 30 14.44 -0.17 -1.91
C GLY A 30 15.04 1.19 -2.29
N GLU A 31 16.05 1.63 -1.53
CA GLU A 31 16.67 2.96 -1.63
C GLU A 31 17.26 3.30 -3.01
N GLY A 32 17.53 2.29 -3.85
CA GLY A 32 17.98 2.48 -5.23
C GLY A 32 16.88 2.90 -6.22
N SER A 33 15.61 2.91 -5.80
CA SER A 33 14.45 3.26 -6.63
C SER A 33 13.92 4.65 -6.34
N THR A 34 13.42 5.33 -7.37
CA THR A 34 12.69 6.60 -7.24
C THR A 34 11.38 6.48 -6.49
N ASP A 35 10.81 5.27 -6.39
CA ASP A 35 9.51 5.03 -5.77
C ASP A 35 9.61 4.93 -4.24
N HIS A 36 10.76 4.51 -3.72
CA HIS A 36 10.95 4.24 -2.30
C HIS A 36 10.74 5.48 -1.41
N PRO A 37 11.29 6.67 -1.74
CA PRO A 37 10.99 7.89 -0.98
C PRO A 37 9.50 8.24 -0.95
N HIS A 38 8.76 7.99 -2.05
CA HIS A 38 7.33 8.25 -2.09
C HIS A 38 6.55 7.34 -1.14
N TRP A 39 6.94 6.07 -1.05
CA TRP A 39 6.37 5.12 -0.09
C TRP A 39 6.67 5.49 1.35
N LEU A 40 7.90 5.91 1.67
CA LEU A 40 8.25 6.40 3.01
C LEU A 40 7.37 7.60 3.42
N VAL A 41 7.17 8.57 2.53
CA VAL A 41 6.28 9.72 2.79
C VAL A 41 4.83 9.27 2.98
N MET A 42 4.35 8.28 2.23
CA MET A 42 3.00 7.74 2.42
C MET A 42 2.85 7.01 3.77
N VAL A 43 3.89 6.32 4.25
CA VAL A 43 3.88 5.69 5.58
C VAL A 43 3.83 6.75 6.68
N GLU A 44 4.67 7.79 6.59
CA GLU A 44 4.67 8.91 7.55
C GLU A 44 3.32 9.62 7.62
N ALA A 45 2.63 9.75 6.48
CA ALA A 45 1.29 10.33 6.40
C ALA A 45 0.14 9.38 6.82
N GLY A 46 0.44 8.14 7.25
CA GLY A 46 -0.56 7.15 7.67
C GLY A 46 -1.31 6.45 6.52
N TYR A 47 -0.86 6.63 5.27
CA TYR A 47 -1.45 6.00 4.09
C TYR A 47 -0.87 4.62 3.78
N GLY A 48 0.24 4.25 4.41
CA GLY A 48 0.86 2.94 4.24
C GLY A 48 1.48 2.39 5.51
N THR A 49 1.93 1.14 5.42
CA THR A 49 2.77 0.47 6.40
C THR A 49 4.02 -0.04 5.71
N ARG A 50 5.14 -0.05 6.43
CA ARG A 50 6.43 -0.57 5.96
C ARG A 50 6.80 -1.80 6.78
N ARG A 51 7.35 -2.80 6.11
CA ARG A 51 8.18 -3.85 6.72
C ARG A 51 9.56 -3.77 6.12
N SER A 52 10.57 -3.78 6.98
CA SER A 52 11.96 -3.82 6.56
C SER A 52 12.22 -5.01 5.65
N GLY A 53 13.11 -4.81 4.67
CA GLY A 53 13.46 -5.86 3.73
C GLY A 53 13.98 -7.14 4.35
N SER A 54 13.82 -8.23 3.60
CA SER A 54 14.18 -9.58 4.02
C SER A 54 14.78 -10.35 2.85
N ILE A 55 15.28 -11.55 3.10
CA ILE A 55 15.77 -12.45 2.03
C ILE A 55 14.68 -12.74 0.98
N LEU A 56 13.40 -12.76 1.37
CA LEU A 56 12.29 -13.00 0.46
C LEU A 56 12.03 -11.83 -0.49
N THR A 57 12.43 -10.61 -0.11
CA THR A 57 12.27 -9.40 -0.91
C THR A 57 13.59 -8.95 -1.55
N GLY A 58 14.64 -9.78 -1.48
CA GLY A 58 15.97 -9.41 -1.97
C GLY A 58 16.65 -8.30 -1.19
N GLY A 59 16.18 -8.00 0.03
CA GLY A 59 16.66 -6.90 0.86
C GLY A 59 15.83 -5.61 0.74
N ASP A 60 14.91 -5.52 -0.21
CA ASP A 60 14.06 -4.34 -0.40
C ASP A 60 12.89 -4.30 0.57
N ASP A 61 12.44 -3.10 0.92
CA ASP A 61 11.30 -2.92 1.80
C ASP A 61 9.99 -3.38 1.17
N PHE A 62 9.10 -3.87 2.01
CA PHE A 62 7.77 -4.30 1.63
C PHE A 62 6.73 -3.33 2.21
N PHE A 63 5.90 -2.78 1.34
CA PHE A 63 4.87 -1.82 1.69
C PHE A 63 3.47 -2.37 1.43
N ARG A 64 2.52 -1.94 2.27
CA ARG A 64 1.08 -2.09 2.04
C ARG A 64 0.37 -0.78 2.30
N LEU A 65 -0.71 -0.51 1.60
CA LEU A 65 -1.59 0.61 1.92
C LEU A 65 -2.42 0.30 3.17
N THR A 66 -2.64 1.32 3.99
CA THR A 66 -3.72 1.31 4.98
C THR A 66 -5.05 1.46 4.27
N ARG A 67 -6.17 1.25 4.98
CA ARG A 67 -7.50 1.53 4.42
C ARG A 67 -7.62 2.97 3.91
N ALA A 68 -7.15 3.94 4.69
CA ALA A 68 -7.18 5.35 4.32
C ALA A 68 -6.37 5.65 3.05
N GLY A 69 -5.17 5.05 2.91
CA GLY A 69 -4.38 5.20 1.68
C GLY A 69 -5.02 4.54 0.47
N ALA A 70 -5.61 3.36 0.65
CA ALA A 70 -6.26 2.63 -0.42
C ALA A 70 -7.53 3.32 -0.93
N ASP A 71 -8.34 3.89 -0.03
CA ASP A 71 -9.55 4.64 -0.42
C ASP A 71 -9.19 5.88 -1.26
N LEU A 72 -8.10 6.58 -0.95
CA LEU A 72 -7.61 7.73 -1.73
C LEU A 72 -7.13 7.37 -3.14
N ALA A 73 -6.82 6.10 -3.39
CA ALA A 73 -6.31 5.63 -4.67
C ALA A 73 -7.41 5.26 -5.67
N LEU A 74 -8.66 5.08 -5.21
CA LEU A 74 -9.78 4.65 -6.06
C LEU A 74 -10.19 5.74 -7.06
N ASP A 75 -10.56 5.29 -8.26
CA ASP A 75 -11.38 6.07 -9.19
C ASP A 75 -12.88 5.84 -8.92
N PRO A 76 -13.76 6.73 -9.41
CA PRO A 76 -15.21 6.54 -9.29
C PRO A 76 -15.67 5.18 -9.83
N GLY A 77 -16.36 4.42 -8.98
CA GLY A 77 -16.90 3.10 -9.32
C GLY A 77 -15.91 1.94 -9.17
N GLU A 78 -14.71 2.19 -8.64
CA GLU A 78 -13.81 1.14 -8.17
C GLU A 78 -14.07 0.79 -6.68
N SER A 79 -13.66 -0.40 -6.26
CA SER A 79 -13.79 -0.91 -4.89
C SER A 79 -12.52 -1.62 -4.42
N LEU A 80 -12.40 -1.75 -3.09
CA LEU A 80 -11.34 -2.55 -2.48
C LEU A 80 -11.81 -3.98 -2.20
N ASN A 81 -10.88 -4.92 -2.28
CA ASN A 81 -11.14 -6.31 -1.92
C ASN A 81 -11.37 -6.39 -0.40
N THR A 82 -12.52 -6.92 -0.04
CA THR A 82 -12.98 -6.97 1.36
C THR A 82 -12.18 -7.95 2.23
N VAL A 83 -11.44 -8.90 1.65
CA VAL A 83 -10.58 -9.82 2.41
C VAL A 83 -9.26 -9.14 2.78
N GLU A 84 -8.65 -8.39 1.86
CA GLU A 84 -7.43 -7.60 2.10
C GLU A 84 -7.68 -6.42 3.07
N PHE A 85 -8.84 -5.79 2.96
CA PHE A 85 -9.21 -4.60 3.74
C PHE A 85 -10.32 -4.87 4.75
N SER A 86 -10.47 -6.12 5.19
CA SER A 86 -11.52 -6.51 6.12
C SER A 86 -11.50 -5.65 7.37
N PRO A 87 -12.66 -5.15 7.85
CA PRO A 87 -12.76 -4.24 9.00
C PRO A 87 -12.52 -4.95 10.34
N VAL A 88 -11.70 -6.01 10.38
CA VAL A 88 -11.28 -6.62 11.64
C VAL A 88 -10.37 -5.62 12.34
N GLN A 89 -10.93 -5.08 13.43
CA GLN A 89 -10.38 -4.07 14.34
C GLN A 89 -8.88 -4.25 14.61
N PRO A 90 -8.13 -3.16 14.89
CA PRO A 90 -6.71 -3.26 15.22
C PRO A 90 -6.50 -4.27 16.34
N ARG A 91 -5.58 -5.22 16.13
CA ARG A 91 -5.05 -6.04 17.21
C ARG A 91 -4.53 -5.08 18.28
N LYS A 92 -5.09 -5.17 19.49
CA LYS A 92 -4.56 -4.46 20.66
C LYS A 92 -3.08 -4.81 20.79
N ASP A 93 -2.25 -3.78 20.92
CA ASP A 93 -0.82 -3.88 21.10
C ASP A 93 -0.47 -4.93 22.15
N THR A 94 0.34 -5.91 21.78
CA THR A 94 1.07 -6.69 22.77
C THR A 94 2.36 -5.94 23.04
N THR A 95 2.30 -5.09 24.07
CA THR A 95 3.49 -4.61 24.77
C THR A 95 4.21 -5.81 25.36
N ALA A 96 5.51 -5.92 25.08
CA ALA A 96 6.46 -6.68 25.88
C ALA A 96 7.64 -5.76 26.18
#